data_AF-A0A2N8M1P7-F1
#
_entry.id   AF-A0A2N8M1P7-F1
#
_cell.length_a   1.000
_cell.length_b   1.000
_cell.length_c   1.000
_cell.angle_alpha   90.00
_cell.angle_beta   90.00
_cell.angle_gamma   90.00
#
_symmetry.space_group_name_H-M   'P 1'
#
loop_
_entity.id
_entity.type
_entity.pdbx_description
1 polymer ?
#
loop_
_entity_poly.entity_id
_entity_poly.type
_entity_poly.pdbx_seq_one_letter_code
_entity_poly.pdbx_strand_id
1 'polypeptide(L)'
;MRKTLILIQENQFSDTQVALLEKIIRNHYRHHVSRERLLLIWNRIPAGQAFTNYQDSRSSLVTMECPPGFPQNQRIAVLKAIEKDWLKISGQHPDELMLALVEEDLFADVFQGTQKRLSLRGRIAFVAKVIRTVIHAQFKRIPIIVNPNL
;
A
#
# COMPACT_ATOMS: atom_id res chain seq x y z
N MET A 1 12.15 9.86 1.55
CA MET A 1 10.71 9.68 1.87
C MET A 1 10.33 8.28 1.47
N ARG A 2 9.99 7.45 2.46
CA ARG A 2 9.65 6.03 2.29
C ARG A 2 8.22 5.86 1.81
N LYS A 3 7.92 4.75 1.15
CA LYS A 3 6.62 4.51 0.51
C LYS A 3 5.95 3.24 1.01
N THR A 4 4.63 3.25 0.92
CA THR A 4 3.77 2.08 1.10
C THR A 4 2.75 2.05 -0.01
N LEU A 5 2.71 0.95 -0.75
CA LEU A 5 1.69 0.66 -1.75
C LEU A 5 0.66 -0.25 -1.11
N ILE A 6 -0.60 0.18 -1.16
CA ILE A 6 -1.72 -0.58 -0.64
C ILE A 6 -2.62 -0.89 -1.83
N LEU A 7 -2.97 -2.15 -2.06
CA LEU A 7 -3.90 -2.59 -3.08
C LEU A 7 -5.14 -3.14 -2.39
N ILE A 8 -6.29 -2.58 -2.75
CA ILE A 8 -7.61 -3.01 -2.27
C ILE A 8 -8.61 -2.95 -3.42
N GLN A 9 -9.75 -3.60 -3.28
CA GLN A 9 -10.86 -3.43 -4.20
C GLN A 9 -11.65 -2.15 -3.91
N GLU A 10 -12.34 -1.63 -4.93
CA GLU A 10 -13.31 -0.55 -4.76
C GLU A 10 -14.39 -0.94 -3.75
N ASN A 11 -14.78 0.02 -2.91
CA ASN A 11 -15.78 -0.12 -1.86
C ASN A 11 -15.47 -1.20 -0.79
N GLN A 12 -14.26 -1.79 -0.79
CA GLN A 12 -13.87 -2.80 0.18
C GLN A 12 -13.82 -2.25 1.61
N PHE A 13 -13.37 -1.01 1.79
CA PHE A 13 -13.29 -0.33 3.08
C PHE A 13 -13.99 1.02 3.02
N SER A 14 -14.66 1.38 4.11
CA SER A 14 -15.16 2.74 4.32
C SER A 14 -14.01 3.74 4.50
N ASP A 15 -14.28 5.02 4.29
CA ASP A 15 -13.27 6.08 4.48
C ASP A 15 -12.76 6.13 5.93
N THR A 16 -13.61 5.81 6.91
CA THR A 16 -13.22 5.69 8.32
C THR A 16 -12.23 4.54 8.53
N GLN A 17 -12.48 3.37 7.93
CA GLN A 17 -11.54 2.25 7.99
C GLN A 17 -10.21 2.62 7.32
N VAL A 18 -10.24 3.24 6.14
CA VAL A 18 -9.03 3.72 5.45
C VAL A 18 -8.21 4.66 6.35
N ALA A 19 -8.85 5.63 7.01
CA ALA A 19 -8.18 6.55 7.91
C ALA A 19 -7.56 5.84 9.13
N LEU A 20 -8.25 4.86 9.72
CA LEU A 20 -7.72 4.05 10.82
C LEU A 20 -6.54 3.18 10.38
N LEU A 21 -6.63 2.56 9.20
CA LEU A 21 -5.55 1.76 8.62
C LEU A 21 -4.32 2.60 8.28
N GLU A 22 -4.49 3.82 7.76
CA GLU A 22 -3.37 4.74 7.59
C GLU A 22 -2.69 5.07 8.92
N LYS A 23 -3.48 5.31 9.96
CA LYS A 23 -2.97 5.65 11.29
C LYS A 23 -2.14 4.51 11.88
N ILE A 24 -2.63 3.26 11.83
CA ILE A 24 -1.91 2.11 12.40
C ILE A 24 -0.64 1.80 11.60
N ILE A 25 -0.68 1.89 10.25
CA ILE A 25 0.52 1.67 9.42
C ILE A 25 1.59 2.70 9.78
N ARG A 26 1.24 3.98 9.82
CA ARG A 26 2.19 5.05 10.16
C ARG A 26 2.76 4.88 11.56
N ASN A 27 1.94 4.47 12.52
CA ASN A 27 2.36 4.27 13.91
C ASN A 27 3.36 3.11 14.02
N HIS A 28 3.00 1.94 13.51
CA HIS A 28 3.85 0.74 13.55
C HIS A 28 5.13 0.93 12.74
N TYR A 29 5.05 1.57 11.58
CA TYR A 29 6.23 1.90 10.79
C TYR A 29 7.18 2.84 11.54
N ARG A 30 6.64 3.88 12.18
CA ARG A 30 7.45 4.83 12.98
C ARG A 30 8.11 4.16 14.17
N HIS A 31 7.43 3.20 14.79
CA HIS A 31 7.92 2.50 15.97
C HIS A 31 8.99 1.45 15.61
N HIS A 32 8.77 0.69 14.54
CA HIS A 32 9.60 -0.47 14.21
C HIS A 32 10.61 -0.26 13.09
N VAL A 33 10.39 0.68 12.16
CA VAL A 33 11.18 0.78 10.92
C VAL A 33 11.97 2.09 10.83
N SER A 34 11.29 3.22 10.79
CA SER A 34 11.96 4.53 10.64
C SER A 34 11.06 5.69 11.05
N ARG A 35 11.67 6.74 11.59
CA ARG A 35 11.00 8.01 11.92
C ARG A 35 10.78 8.92 10.71
N GLU A 36 11.30 8.57 9.54
CA GLU A 36 11.05 9.31 8.31
C GLU A 36 9.57 9.35 7.95
N ARG A 37 9.17 10.39 7.22
CA ARG A 37 7.82 10.50 6.68
C ARG A 37 7.55 9.33 5.71
N LEU A 38 6.47 8.60 5.98
CA LEU A 38 5.96 7.52 5.13
C LEU A 38 4.85 8.05 4.21
N LEU A 39 4.97 7.79 2.90
CA LEU A 39 3.94 8.06 1.90
C LEU A 39 3.09 6.80 1.71
N LEU A 40 1.78 6.87 1.99
CA LEU A 40 0.85 5.77 1.72
C LEU A 40 0.11 6.07 0.43
N ILE A 41 0.05 5.09 -0.47
CA ILE A 41 -0.63 5.17 -1.76
C ILE A 41 -1.64 4.02 -1.83
N TRP A 42 -2.92 4.36 -1.87
CA TRP A 42 -4.02 3.41 -2.02
C TRP A 42 -4.33 3.22 -3.49
N ASN A 43 -4.13 2.01 -3.98
CA ASN A 43 -4.49 1.57 -5.31
C ASN A 43 -5.82 0.83 -5.19
N ARG A 44 -6.89 1.43 -5.71
CA ARG A 44 -8.22 0.81 -5.75
C ARG A 44 -8.41 0.15 -7.12
N ILE A 45 -8.56 -1.17 -7.14
CA ILE A 45 -8.92 -1.92 -8.35
C ILE A 45 -10.43 -2.18 -8.37
N PRO A 46 -11.05 -2.35 -9.55
CA PRO A 46 -12.45 -2.76 -9.64
C PRO A 46 -12.77 -3.98 -8.78
N ALA A 47 -13.99 -4.01 -8.23
CA ALA A 47 -14.48 -5.18 -7.50
C ALA A 47 -14.54 -6.43 -8.42
N GLY A 48 -14.24 -7.60 -7.86
CA GLY A 48 -14.16 -8.88 -8.59
C GLY A 48 -12.80 -9.14 -9.25
N GLN A 49 -11.75 -8.40 -8.88
CA GLN A 49 -10.40 -8.55 -9.43
C GLN A 49 -9.36 -9.09 -8.43
N ALA A 50 -9.81 -9.60 -7.28
CA ALA A 50 -8.94 -10.21 -6.29
C ALA A 50 -9.32 -11.69 -6.06
N PHE A 51 -8.35 -12.58 -6.21
CA PHE A 51 -8.55 -14.02 -6.03
C PHE A 51 -7.56 -14.58 -5.01
N THR A 52 -8.05 -15.44 -4.12
CA THR A 52 -7.24 -16.25 -3.19
C THR A 52 -7.71 -17.70 -3.32
N ASN A 53 -6.78 -18.64 -3.43
CA ASN A 53 -7.09 -20.07 -3.61
C ASN A 53 -8.07 -20.33 -4.78
N TYR A 54 -7.88 -19.61 -5.90
CA TYR A 54 -8.74 -19.67 -7.10
C TYR A 54 -10.21 -19.28 -6.85
N GLN A 55 -10.50 -18.57 -5.77
CA GLN A 55 -11.84 -18.07 -5.44
C GLN A 55 -11.82 -16.56 -5.29
N ASP A 56 -12.97 -15.93 -5.53
CA ASP A 56 -13.16 -14.50 -5.25
C ASP A 56 -12.81 -14.21 -3.79
N SER A 57 -12.04 -13.15 -3.58
CA SER A 57 -11.56 -12.78 -2.26
C SER A 57 -11.70 -11.29 -2.05
N ARG A 58 -11.64 -10.86 -0.79
CA ARG A 58 -11.44 -9.45 -0.45
C ARG A 58 -9.97 -9.15 -0.23
N SER A 59 -9.06 -9.78 -0.96
CA SER A 59 -7.63 -9.70 -0.61
C SER A 59 -7.06 -8.29 -0.66
N SER A 60 -6.25 -7.96 0.34
CA SER A 60 -5.47 -6.73 0.42
C SER A 60 -3.99 -7.03 0.35
N LEU A 61 -3.25 -6.25 -0.42
CA LEU A 61 -1.79 -6.31 -0.48
C LEU A 61 -1.21 -5.00 0.03
N VAL A 62 -0.35 -5.08 1.05
CA VAL A 62 0.36 -3.94 1.62
C VAL A 62 1.85 -4.17 1.48
N THR A 63 2.48 -3.41 0.61
CA THR A 63 3.93 -3.46 0.37
C THR A 63 4.56 -2.17 0.89
N MET A 64 5.42 -2.31 1.89
CA MET A 64 6.14 -1.21 2.56
C MET A 64 7.62 -1.24 2.20
N GLU A 65 8.20 -0.06 1.99
CA GLU A 65 9.63 0.13 1.79
C GLU A 65 10.38 0.15 3.13
N CYS A 66 11.56 -0.45 3.23
CA CYS A 66 12.46 -0.34 4.39
C CYS A 66 13.91 -0.04 3.96
N PRO A 67 14.78 0.42 4.89
CA PRO A 67 16.20 0.59 4.61
C PRO A 67 16.89 -0.73 4.19
N PRO A 68 18.03 -0.67 3.47
CA PRO A 68 18.84 -1.84 3.15
C PRO A 68 19.33 -2.57 4.41
N GLY A 69 19.41 -3.90 4.33
CA GLY A 69 19.88 -4.76 5.43
C GLY A 69 18.94 -4.77 6.63
N PHE A 70 17.63 -4.58 6.43
CA PHE A 70 16.68 -4.46 7.54
C PHE A 70 16.55 -5.79 8.31
N PRO A 71 16.78 -5.81 9.64
CA PRO A 71 16.84 -7.05 10.41
C PRO A 71 15.56 -7.88 10.34
N GLN A 72 15.70 -9.19 10.11
CA GLN A 72 14.56 -10.09 9.92
C GLN A 72 13.64 -10.17 11.15
N ASN A 73 14.20 -10.13 12.36
CA ASN A 73 13.40 -10.11 13.60
C ASN A 73 12.52 -8.85 13.70
N GLN A 74 13.06 -7.68 13.31
CA GLN A 74 12.30 -6.43 13.26
C GLN A 74 11.25 -6.46 12.15
N ARG A 75 11.56 -7.09 11.00
CA ARG A 75 10.62 -7.32 9.89
C ARG A 75 9.40 -8.10 10.38
N ILE A 76 9.61 -9.21 11.07
CA ILE A 76 8.52 -10.03 11.61
C ILE A 76 7.70 -9.23 12.64
N ALA A 77 8.36 -8.46 13.51
CA ALA A 77 7.68 -7.67 14.53
C ALA A 77 6.71 -6.66 13.93
N VAL A 78 7.15 -5.86 12.93
CA VAL A 78 6.27 -4.87 12.30
C VAL A 78 5.15 -5.51 11.50
N LEU A 79 5.41 -6.60 10.77
CA LEU A 79 4.39 -7.28 9.97
C LEU A 79 3.30 -7.88 10.87
N LYS A 80 3.66 -8.55 11.97
CA LYS A 80 2.68 -9.09 12.94
C LYS A 80 1.88 -7.99 13.64
N ALA A 81 2.52 -6.87 13.97
CA ALA A 81 1.82 -5.74 14.60
C ALA A 81 0.78 -5.13 13.65
N ILE A 82 1.13 -4.95 12.37
CA ILE A 82 0.22 -4.45 11.34
C ILE A 82 -0.90 -5.45 11.07
N GLU A 83 -0.58 -6.74 10.89
CA GLU A 83 -1.56 -7.82 10.67
C GLU A 83 -2.65 -7.79 11.74
N LYS A 84 -2.24 -7.84 13.02
CA LYS A 84 -3.17 -7.85 14.16
C LYS A 84 -4.17 -6.70 14.12
N ASP A 85 -3.70 -5.47 13.96
CA ASP A 85 -4.57 -4.29 13.98
C ASP A 85 -5.36 -4.14 12.67
N TRP A 86 -4.76 -4.51 11.54
CA TRP A 86 -5.42 -4.50 10.24
C TRP A 86 -6.62 -5.44 10.24
N LEU A 87 -6.44 -6.70 10.66
CA LEU A 87 -7.53 -7.68 10.71
C LEU A 87 -8.65 -7.25 11.66
N LYS A 88 -8.29 -6.62 12.79
CA LYS A 88 -9.27 -6.05 13.72
C LYS A 88 -10.11 -4.91 13.11
N ILE A 89 -9.52 -4.05 12.28
CA ILE A 89 -10.20 -2.92 11.64
C ILE A 89 -11.00 -3.36 10.39
N SER A 90 -10.43 -4.27 9.62
CA SER A 90 -10.96 -4.70 8.33
C SER A 90 -12.01 -5.82 8.45
N GLY A 91 -11.91 -6.68 9.47
CA GLY A 91 -12.69 -7.92 9.56
C GLY A 91 -12.39 -8.92 8.44
N GLN A 92 -11.22 -8.80 7.80
CA GLN A 92 -10.75 -9.78 6.80
C GLN A 92 -10.29 -11.07 7.47
N HIS A 93 -10.30 -12.16 6.71
CA HIS A 93 -9.60 -13.37 7.10
C HIS A 93 -8.08 -13.16 6.97
N PRO A 94 -7.23 -13.77 7.83
CA PRO A 94 -5.77 -13.68 7.70
C PRO A 94 -5.24 -14.02 6.31
N ASP A 95 -5.80 -15.04 5.65
CA ASP A 95 -5.41 -15.45 4.29
C ASP A 95 -5.79 -14.44 3.19
N GLU A 96 -6.59 -13.42 3.51
CA GLU A 96 -6.93 -12.32 2.61
C GLU A 96 -6.00 -11.10 2.82
N LEU A 97 -4.98 -11.20 3.67
CA LEU A 97 -4.03 -10.11 3.92
C LEU A 97 -2.60 -10.53 3.56
N MET A 98 -2.06 -9.89 2.54
CA MET A 98 -0.65 -10.02 2.18
C MET A 98 0.12 -8.79 2.65
N LEU A 99 1.09 -9.00 3.53
CA LEU A 99 1.99 -7.95 4.00
C LEU A 99 3.41 -8.23 3.53
N ALA A 100 4.04 -7.22 2.93
CA ALA A 100 5.44 -7.26 2.56
C ALA A 100 6.14 -6.01 3.09
N LEU A 101 7.30 -6.22 3.71
CA LEU A 101 8.30 -5.17 3.91
C LEU A 101 9.44 -5.53 2.98
N VAL A 102 9.89 -4.61 2.13
CA VAL A 102 10.92 -4.84 1.11
C VAL A 102 11.93 -3.72 1.14
N GLU A 103 13.19 -4.05 0.88
CA GLU A 103 14.26 -3.06 0.86
C GLU A 103 14.11 -2.10 -0.32
N GLU A 104 14.67 -0.90 -0.19
CA GLU A 104 14.44 0.22 -1.10
C GLU A 104 14.72 -0.09 -2.58
N ASP A 105 15.80 -0.82 -2.86
CA ASP A 105 16.18 -1.22 -4.21
C ASP A 105 15.15 -2.17 -4.83
N LEU A 106 14.73 -3.18 -4.06
CA LEU A 106 13.71 -4.14 -4.49
C LEU A 106 12.34 -3.47 -4.64
N PHE A 107 12.00 -2.52 -3.76
CA PHE A 107 10.78 -1.74 -3.88
C PHE A 107 10.78 -0.89 -5.16
N ALA A 108 11.92 -0.30 -5.50
CA ALA A 108 12.09 0.45 -6.74
C ALA A 108 11.86 -0.45 -7.96
N ASP A 109 12.36 -1.68 -7.95
CA ASP A 109 12.14 -2.65 -9.02
C ASP A 109 10.67 -3.04 -9.18
N VAL A 110 9.94 -3.27 -8.08
CA VAL A 110 8.49 -3.53 -8.11
C VAL A 110 7.74 -2.35 -8.76
N PHE A 111 8.10 -1.13 -8.38
CA PHE A 111 7.48 0.08 -8.91
C PHE A 111 7.82 0.31 -10.38
N GLN A 112 9.10 0.12 -10.77
CA GLN A 112 9.56 0.25 -12.14
C GLN A 112 9.00 -0.85 -13.05
N GLY A 113 8.86 -2.08 -12.56
CA GLY A 113 8.26 -3.19 -13.29
C GLY A 113 6.83 -2.88 -13.74
N THR A 114 6.08 -2.15 -12.91
CA THR A 114 4.74 -1.67 -13.26
C THR A 114 4.78 -0.62 -14.37
N GLN A 115 5.74 0.32 -14.33
CA GLN A 115 5.90 1.33 -15.38
C GLN A 115 6.40 0.75 -16.71
N LYS A 116 7.26 -0.28 -16.66
CA LYS A 116 7.83 -0.91 -17.86
C LYS A 116 6.75 -1.47 -18.79
N ARG A 117 5.62 -1.91 -18.24
CA ARG A 117 4.44 -2.42 -18.97
C ARG A 117 3.65 -1.34 -19.72
N LEU A 118 3.85 -0.06 -19.38
CA LEU A 118 3.17 1.05 -20.03
C LEU A 118 3.98 1.56 -21.23
N SER A 119 3.29 1.99 -22.29
CA SER A 119 3.89 2.75 -23.39
C SER A 119 4.48 4.07 -22.89
N LEU A 120 5.42 4.69 -23.61
CA LEU A 120 6.02 5.96 -23.20
C LEU A 120 4.96 7.05 -22.88
N ARG A 121 3.92 7.15 -23.71
CA ARG A 121 2.80 8.09 -23.46
C ARG A 121 2.01 7.70 -22.21
N GLY A 122 1.74 6.41 -22.02
CA GLY A 122 1.07 5.90 -20.82
C GLY A 122 1.87 6.15 -19.53
N ARG A 123 3.20 6.04 -19.58
CA ARG A 123 4.08 6.35 -18.44
C ARG A 123 3.98 7.82 -18.03
N ILE A 124 4.05 8.74 -18.98
CA ILE A 124 3.95 10.18 -18.70
C ILE A 124 2.56 10.50 -18.12
N ALA A 125 1.49 9.98 -18.72
CA ALA A 125 0.13 10.17 -18.22
C ALA A 125 -0.05 9.63 -16.80
N PHE A 126 0.48 8.43 -16.52
CA PHE A 126 0.44 7.83 -15.19
C PHE A 126 1.19 8.66 -14.15
N VAL A 127 2.42 9.07 -14.45
CA VAL A 127 3.23 9.91 -13.55
C VAL A 127 2.52 11.23 -13.28
N ALA A 128 1.98 11.88 -14.30
CA ALA A 128 1.22 13.11 -14.15
C ALA A 128 -0.04 12.92 -13.27
N LYS A 129 -0.79 11.82 -13.47
CA LYS A 129 -1.94 11.44 -12.65
C LYS A 129 -1.56 11.27 -11.18
N VAL A 130 -0.49 10.51 -10.90
CA VAL A 130 0.01 10.29 -9.53
C VAL A 130 0.44 11.61 -8.90
N ILE A 131 1.24 12.43 -9.57
CA ILE A 131 1.70 13.73 -9.05
C ILE A 131 0.49 14.63 -8.71
N ARG A 132 -0.47 14.74 -9.63
CA ARG A 132 -1.69 15.55 -9.42
C ARG A 132 -2.48 15.04 -8.21
N THR A 133 -2.68 13.74 -8.09
CA THR A 133 -3.39 13.14 -6.95
C THR A 133 -2.66 13.39 -5.64
N VAL A 134 -1.34 13.23 -5.61
CA VAL A 134 -0.52 13.49 -4.41
C VAL A 134 -0.65 14.95 -3.98
N ILE A 135 -0.50 15.90 -4.90
CA ILE A 135 -0.63 17.35 -4.60
C ILE A 135 -2.03 17.66 -4.08
N HIS A 136 -3.08 17.16 -4.76
CA HIS A 136 -4.46 17.37 -4.36
C HIS A 136 -4.77 16.81 -2.96
N ALA A 137 -4.32 15.59 -2.70
CA ALA A 137 -4.51 14.89 -1.43
C ALA A 137 -3.76 15.59 -0.28
N GLN A 138 -2.53 16.04 -0.53
CA GLN A 138 -1.76 16.81 0.45
C GLN A 138 -2.45 18.14 0.79
N PHE A 139 -2.95 18.85 -0.22
CA PHE A 139 -3.66 20.13 -0.01
C PHE A 139 -4.95 19.94 0.80
N LYS A 140 -5.73 18.90 0.47
CA LYS A 140 -7.00 18.60 1.16
C LYS A 140 -6.86 17.77 2.44
N ARG A 141 -5.64 17.32 2.79
CA ARG A 141 -5.37 16.41 3.91
C ARG A 141 -6.21 15.12 3.89
N ILE A 142 -6.42 14.57 2.70
CA ILE A 142 -7.16 13.32 2.46
C ILE A 142 -6.19 12.20 2.03
N PRO A 143 -6.60 10.92 2.13
CA PRO A 143 -5.80 9.79 1.64
C PRO A 143 -5.44 9.93 0.15
N ILE A 144 -4.25 9.46 -0.22
CA ILE A 144 -3.82 9.41 -1.63
C ILE A 144 -4.41 8.14 -2.23
N ILE A 145 -5.47 8.30 -3.02
CA ILE A 145 -6.19 7.20 -3.69
C ILE A 145 -5.99 7.32 -5.20
N VAL A 146 -5.46 6.27 -5.82
CA VAL A 146 -5.19 6.16 -7.25
C VAL A 146 -5.94 4.95 -7.78
N ASN A 147 -6.66 5.12 -8.89
CA ASN A 147 -7.10 3.98 -9.71
C ASN A 147 -5.98 3.72 -10.75
N PRO A 148 -5.38 2.51 -10.77
CA PRO A 148 -4.27 2.19 -11.66
C PRO A 148 -4.69 2.07 -13.14
N ASN A 149 -5.99 1.92 -13.43
CA ASN A 149 -6.49 2.02 -14.80
C ASN A 149 -6.35 3.47 -15.27
N LEU A 150 -5.68 3.67 -16.41
CA LEU A 150 -5.47 4.97 -17.04
C LEU A 150 -6.77 5.49 -17.64
#